data_AF-A0A8T5MEM1-F1
#
_entry.id   AF-A0A8T5MEM1-F1
#
_cell.length_a   1.000
_cell.length_b   1.000
_cell.length_c   1.000
_cell.angle_alpha   90.00
_cell.angle_beta   90.00
_cell.angle_gamma   90.00
#
_symmetry.space_group_name_H-M   'P 1'
#
loop_
_entity.id
_entity.type
_entity.pdbx_description
1 polymer ?
#
loop_
_entity_poly.entity_id
_entity_poly.type
_entity_poly.pdbx_seq_one_letter_code
_entity_poly.pdbx_strand_id
1 'polypeptide(L)'
;MWEKLRSVNIEDKEKYVGLFRILINQLESGTYNFINYEGEDYYIINEEKRKGSKFVHIVPKELINLFQEMKEGAPDEFLGFSVLINDVRVSCFGVPCSELTKAIINKQ
;
A
#
# COMPACT_ATOMS: atom_id res chain seq x y z
N MET A 1 -15.63 6.06 -9.65
CA MET A 1 -14.32 5.66 -9.09
C MET A 1 -13.88 6.58 -7.96
N TRP A 2 -13.66 7.88 -8.22
CA TRP A 2 -13.26 8.85 -7.20
C TRP A 2 -14.27 9.03 -6.05
N GLU A 3 -15.56 9.00 -6.33
CA GLU A 3 -16.59 9.04 -5.28
C GLU A 3 -16.58 7.77 -4.41
N LYS A 4 -16.38 6.59 -5.02
CA LYS A 4 -16.21 5.32 -4.29
C LYS A 4 -15.00 5.40 -3.35
N LEU A 5 -13.88 5.97 -3.82
CA LEU A 5 -12.68 6.17 -3.00
C LEU A 5 -12.93 7.14 -1.82
N ARG A 6 -13.69 8.22 -2.05
CA ARG A 6 -14.06 9.18 -0.97
C ARG A 6 -14.95 8.56 0.10
N SER A 7 -15.74 7.54 -0.24
CA SER A 7 -16.57 6.80 0.71
C SER A 7 -15.83 5.67 1.44
N VAL A 8 -14.58 5.37 1.07
CA VAL A 8 -13.79 4.34 1.77
C VAL A 8 -13.52 4.78 3.20
N ASN A 9 -13.96 3.98 4.16
CA ASN A 9 -13.60 4.11 5.56
C ASN A 9 -13.16 2.75 6.09
N ILE A 10 -11.85 2.54 6.13
CA ILE A 10 -11.25 1.35 6.74
C ILE A 10 -11.45 1.43 8.25
N GLU A 11 -12.06 0.43 8.86
CA GLU A 11 -12.34 0.45 10.31
C GLU A 11 -11.04 0.34 11.14
N ASP A 12 -10.16 -0.61 10.80
CA ASP A 12 -8.94 -0.89 11.56
C ASP A 12 -7.69 -0.26 10.93
N LYS A 13 -7.64 1.09 10.88
CA LYS A 13 -6.52 1.82 10.27
C LYS A 13 -5.17 1.52 10.93
N GLU A 14 -5.13 1.35 12.25
CA GLU A 14 -3.91 1.13 13.02
C GLU A 14 -3.24 -0.21 12.67
N LYS A 15 -4.01 -1.27 12.41
CA LYS A 15 -3.47 -2.53 11.88
C LYS A 15 -2.74 -2.33 10.56
N TYR A 16 -3.34 -1.60 9.62
CA TYR A 16 -2.72 -1.34 8.32
C TYR A 16 -1.48 -0.44 8.43
N VAL A 17 -1.48 0.53 9.36
CA VAL A 17 -0.29 1.33 9.70
C VAL A 17 0.83 0.42 10.25
N GLY A 18 0.48 -0.56 11.09
CA GLY A 18 1.42 -1.57 11.58
C GLY A 18 2.03 -2.42 10.47
N LEU A 19 1.20 -2.95 9.57
CA LEU A 19 1.65 -3.70 8.39
C LEU A 19 2.55 -2.85 7.49
N PHE A 20 2.18 -1.59 7.27
CA PHE A 20 2.95 -0.64 6.47
C PHE A 20 4.33 -0.39 7.10
N ARG A 21 4.41 -0.25 8.44
CA ARG A 21 5.69 -0.12 9.16
C ARG A 21 6.56 -1.36 9.01
N ILE A 22 5.99 -2.56 9.13
CA ILE A 22 6.73 -3.83 8.96
C ILE A 22 7.35 -3.89 7.56
N LEU A 23 6.59 -3.56 6.52
CA LEU A 23 7.09 -3.54 5.14
C LEU A 23 8.21 -2.53 4.94
N ILE A 24 8.06 -1.32 5.48
CA ILE A 24 9.13 -0.31 5.43
C ILE A 24 10.41 -0.86 6.05
N ASN A 25 10.34 -1.42 7.26
CA ASN A 25 11.50 -1.96 7.96
C ASN A 25 12.16 -3.12 7.19
N GLN A 26 11.37 -3.99 6.56
CA GLN A 26 11.87 -5.08 5.73
C GLN A 26 12.59 -4.56 4.47
N LEU A 27 12.07 -3.50 3.85
CA LEU A 27 12.66 -2.87 2.68
C LEU A 27 13.94 -2.10 3.03
N GLU A 28 13.93 -1.35 4.15
CA GLU A 28 15.10 -0.65 4.67
C GLU A 28 16.24 -1.62 5.01
N SER A 29 15.91 -2.77 5.61
CA SER A 29 16.89 -3.83 5.95
C SER A 29 17.28 -4.74 4.78
N GLY A 30 16.66 -4.59 3.61
CA GLY A 30 16.89 -5.45 2.45
C GLY A 30 16.43 -6.90 2.63
N THR A 31 15.56 -7.17 3.61
CA THR A 31 15.04 -8.52 3.92
C THR A 31 13.68 -8.79 3.25
N TYR A 32 13.08 -7.79 2.63
CA TYR A 32 11.79 -7.92 1.96
C TYR A 32 11.84 -8.89 0.78
N ASN A 33 10.91 -9.84 0.74
CA ASN A 33 10.75 -10.80 -0.34
C ASN A 33 9.61 -10.37 -1.28
N PHE A 34 9.93 -10.18 -2.57
CA PHE A 34 8.99 -9.71 -3.59
C PHE A 34 8.02 -10.81 -4.05
N ILE A 35 7.18 -11.29 -3.15
CA ILE A 35 6.16 -12.31 -3.43
C ILE A 35 4.81 -11.82 -2.95
N ASN A 36 3.78 -12.02 -3.78
CA ASN A 36 2.41 -11.71 -3.39
C ASN A 36 2.02 -12.54 -2.16
N TYR A 37 1.35 -11.89 -1.22
CA TYR A 37 0.93 -12.52 0.03
C TYR A 37 -0.55 -12.25 0.27
N GLU A 38 -1.29 -13.28 0.64
CA GLU A 38 -2.67 -13.18 1.10
C GLU A 38 -2.70 -13.35 2.62
N GLY A 39 -3.06 -12.27 3.31
CA GLY A 39 -3.34 -12.30 4.74
C GLY A 39 -4.81 -12.64 5.01
N GLU A 40 -5.22 -12.46 6.26
CA GLU A 40 -6.61 -12.70 6.69
C GLU A 40 -7.59 -11.74 5.99
N ASP A 41 -7.33 -10.44 6.10
CA ASP A 41 -8.18 -9.33 5.65
C ASP A 41 -7.46 -8.37 4.68
N TYR A 42 -6.24 -8.70 4.25
CA TYR A 42 -5.47 -7.91 3.29
C TYR A 42 -4.70 -8.76 2.28
N TYR A 43 -4.28 -8.11 1.21
CA TYR A 43 -3.32 -8.59 0.22
C TYR A 43 -2.06 -7.72 0.25
N ILE A 44 -0.91 -8.34 0.03
CA ILE A 44 0.32 -7.66 -0.40
C ILE A 44 0.51 -7.99 -1.88
N ILE A 45 0.46 -6.95 -2.71
CA ILE A 45 0.57 -7.05 -4.17
C ILE A 45 1.88 -6.39 -4.60
N ASN A 46 2.75 -7.18 -5.24
CA ASN A 46 4.04 -6.75 -5.75
C ASN A 46 3.93 -6.49 -7.26
N GLU A 47 4.46 -5.35 -7.70
CA GLU A 47 4.56 -5.00 -9.13
C GLU A 47 6.02 -4.67 -9.45
N GLU A 48 6.73 -5.59 -10.10
CA GLU A 48 8.19 -5.47 -10.27
C GLU A 48 8.66 -4.45 -11.30
N LYS A 49 7.79 -4.04 -12.23
CA LYS A 49 8.14 -3.14 -13.36
C LYS A 49 7.09 -2.07 -13.65
N ARG A 50 6.25 -1.70 -12.68
CA ARG A 50 5.24 -0.66 -12.90
C ARG A 50 5.94 0.68 -13.15
N LYS A 51 5.82 1.19 -14.39
CA LYS A 51 6.45 2.45 -14.83
C LYS A 51 7.96 2.53 -14.54
N GLY A 52 8.66 1.42 -14.69
CA GLY A 52 10.11 1.36 -14.46
C GLY A 52 10.54 1.37 -12.98
N SER A 53 9.60 1.14 -12.04
CA SER A 53 9.92 1.01 -10.62
C SER A 53 9.20 -0.19 -9.99
N LYS A 54 9.75 -0.68 -8.88
CA LYS A 54 9.11 -1.71 -8.06
C LYS A 54 8.07 -1.06 -7.15
N PHE A 55 6.89 -1.68 -7.08
CA PHE A 55 5.84 -1.28 -6.16
C PHE A 55 5.41 -2.43 -5.26
N VAL A 56 5.05 -2.10 -4.04
CA VAL A 56 4.43 -2.98 -3.07
C VAL A 56 3.18 -2.27 -2.55
N HIS A 57 2.03 -2.93 -2.67
CA HIS A 57 0.74 -2.41 -2.23
C HIS A 57 0.20 -3.29 -1.12
N ILE A 58 -0.16 -2.69 0.02
CA ILE A 58 -1.07 -3.31 0.98
C ILE A 58 -2.49 -2.95 0.58
N VAL A 59 -3.36 -3.94 0.38
CA VAL A 59 -4.73 -3.74 -0.08
C VAL A 59 -5.70 -4.50 0.83
N PRO A 60 -6.58 -3.83 1.58
CA PRO A 60 -7.68 -4.49 2.28
C PRO A 60 -8.51 -5.34 1.32
N LYS A 61 -8.89 -6.57 1.72
CA LYS A 61 -9.67 -7.48 0.86
C LYS A 61 -10.97 -6.85 0.40
N GLU A 62 -11.64 -6.12 1.29
CA GLU A 62 -12.88 -5.40 0.99
C GLU A 62 -12.72 -4.34 -0.11
N LEU A 63 -11.50 -3.85 -0.34
CA LEU A 63 -11.18 -2.83 -1.34
C LEU A 63 -10.55 -3.40 -2.62
N ILE A 64 -10.37 -4.72 -2.74
CA ILE A 64 -9.62 -5.32 -3.86
C ILE A 64 -10.23 -4.99 -5.23
N ASN A 65 -11.55 -5.00 -5.33
CA ASN A 65 -12.24 -4.68 -6.58
C ASN A 65 -12.02 -3.21 -6.96
N LEU A 66 -12.11 -2.29 -5.99
CA LEU A 66 -11.84 -0.87 -6.23
C LEU A 66 -10.38 -0.63 -6.60
N PHE A 67 -9.45 -1.34 -5.95
CA PHE A 67 -8.02 -1.30 -6.28
C PHE A 67 -7.79 -1.74 -7.73
N GLN A 68 -8.39 -2.84 -8.17
CA GLN A 68 -8.28 -3.32 -9.56
C GLN A 68 -8.90 -2.33 -10.56
N GLU A 69 -10.11 -1.83 -10.28
CA GLU A 69 -10.76 -0.79 -11.09
C GLU A 69 -9.86 0.43 -11.28
N MET A 70 -9.23 0.93 -10.21
CA MET A 70 -8.34 2.09 -10.29
C MET A 70 -7.02 1.78 -11.00
N LYS A 71 -6.46 0.58 -10.75
CA LYS A 71 -5.23 0.12 -11.37
C LYS A 71 -5.33 0.10 -12.89
N GLU A 72 -6.48 -0.30 -13.42
CA GLU A 72 -6.77 -0.44 -14.85
C GLU A 72 -7.31 0.86 -15.46
N GLY A 73 -8.26 1.52 -14.80
CA GLY A 73 -8.99 2.66 -15.34
C GLY A 73 -8.26 4.00 -15.24
N ALA A 74 -7.36 4.17 -14.27
CA ALA A 74 -6.55 5.37 -14.10
C ALA A 74 -5.15 5.06 -13.55
N PRO A 75 -4.31 4.33 -14.31
CA PRO A 75 -3.01 3.85 -13.84
C PRO A 75 -2.02 4.97 -13.44
N ASP A 76 -2.23 6.18 -13.97
CA ASP A 76 -1.44 7.36 -13.66
C ASP A 76 -1.83 8.02 -12.34
N GLU A 77 -3.12 8.04 -12.03
CA GLU A 77 -3.67 8.62 -10.80
C GLU A 77 -3.71 7.59 -9.65
N PHE A 78 -3.62 6.30 -9.98
CA PHE A 78 -3.47 5.18 -9.04
C PHE A 78 -2.15 5.22 -8.26
N LEU A 79 -1.22 6.11 -8.64
CA LEU A 79 0.00 6.42 -7.89
C LEU A 79 -0.27 7.17 -6.58
N GLY A 80 -1.47 7.02 -6.00
CA GLY A 80 -1.82 7.55 -4.68
C GLY A 80 -0.70 7.32 -3.66
N PHE A 81 -0.68 8.15 -2.62
CA PHE A 81 0.41 8.27 -1.64
C PHE A 81 1.24 7.00 -1.46
N SER A 82 2.47 7.07 -1.94
CA SER A 82 3.47 6.02 -1.81
C SER A 82 4.74 6.61 -1.20
N VAL A 83 5.46 5.80 -0.43
CA VAL A 83 6.76 6.15 0.12
C VAL A 83 7.83 5.38 -0.66
N LEU A 84 8.91 6.06 -1.06
CA LEU A 84 10.04 5.42 -1.72
C LEU A 84 11.07 4.96 -0.68
N ILE A 85 11.35 3.66 -0.65
CA ILE A 85 12.34 3.01 0.22
C ILE A 85 13.23 2.11 -0.64
N ASN A 86 14.54 2.36 -0.69
CA ASN A 86 15.51 1.54 -1.43
C ASN A 86 15.06 1.16 -2.86
N ASP A 87 14.62 2.14 -3.66
CA ASP A 87 14.08 1.98 -5.03
C ASP A 87 12.73 1.22 -5.15
N VAL A 88 12.03 1.06 -4.03
CA VAL A 88 10.74 0.38 -3.94
C VAL A 88 9.71 1.36 -3.42
N ARG A 89 8.59 1.49 -4.13
CA ARG A 89 7.47 2.32 -3.70
C ARG A 89 6.49 1.47 -2.91
N VAL A 90 6.20 1.89 -1.68
CA VAL A 90 5.25 1.21 -0.79
C VAL A 90 4.00 2.07 -0.66
N SER A 91 2.83 1.45 -0.77
CA SER A 91 1.55 2.12 -0.55
C SER A 91 0.62 1.22 0.27
N CYS A 92 -0.35 1.85 0.93
CA CYS A 92 -1.43 1.16 1.61
C CYS A 92 -2.76 1.76 1.15
N PHE A 93 -3.54 0.98 0.40
CA PHE A 93 -4.70 1.46 -0.32
C PHE A 93 -5.88 1.74 0.61
N GLY A 94 -6.53 2.89 0.44
CA GLY A 94 -7.68 3.31 1.24
C GLY A 94 -7.36 3.85 2.64
N VAL A 95 -6.10 3.73 3.11
CA VAL A 95 -5.67 4.30 4.39
C VAL A 95 -5.24 5.75 4.18
N PRO A 96 -5.75 6.70 4.99
CA PRO A 96 -5.36 8.12 4.87
C PRO A 96 -3.86 8.32 5.06
N CYS A 97 -3.27 9.23 4.28
CA CYS A 97 -1.82 9.49 4.33
C CYS A 97 -1.37 9.98 5.71
N SER A 98 -2.20 10.77 6.39
CA SER A 98 -1.94 11.23 7.76
C SER A 98 -1.74 10.07 8.73
N GLU A 99 -2.45 8.96 8.55
CA GLU A 99 -2.27 7.75 9.36
C GLU A 99 -0.96 7.04 8.99
N LEU A 100 -0.69 6.87 7.70
CA LEU A 100 0.53 6.22 7.22
C LEU A 100 1.80 6.97 7.62
N THR A 101 1.76 8.30 7.76
CA THR A 101 2.93 9.06 8.24
C THR A 101 3.36 8.68 9.66
N LYS A 102 2.45 8.17 10.51
CA LYS A 102 2.80 7.63 11.84
C LYS A 102 3.70 6.40 11.74
N ALA A 103 3.61 5.62 10.65
CA ALA A 103 4.50 4.48 10.43
C ALA A 103 5.94 4.91 10.16
N ILE A 104 6.13 6.08 9.56
CA ILE A 104 7.43 6.60 9.10
C ILE A 104 8.15 7.39 10.21
N ILE A 105 7.39 8.18 10.99
CA ILE A 105 7.96 9.15 11.95
C ILE A 105 8.39 8.47 13.26
N ASN A 106 7.69 7.41 13.69
CA ASN A 106 8.05 6.67 14.90
C ASN A 106 9.16 5.66 14.63
N LYS A 107 10.40 6.16 14.53
CA LYS A 107 11.62 5.38 14.79
C LYS A 107 11.80 5.27 16.30
N GLN A 108 11.19 4.27 16.93
CA GLN A 108 11.51 3.88 18.31
C GLN A 108 12.30 2.58 18.29
#